data_AF-A0AAD8ABJ1-F1
#
_entry.id   AF-A0AAD8ABJ1-F1
#
_cell.length_a   1.000
_cell.length_b   1.000
_cell.length_c   1.000
_cell.angle_alpha   90.00
_cell.angle_beta   90.00
_cell.angle_gamma   90.00
#
_symmetry.space_group_name_H-M   'P 1'
#
loop_
_entity.id
_entity.type
_entity.pdbx_description
1 polymer ?
#
loop_
_entity_poly.entity_id
_entity_poly.type
_entity_poly.pdbx_seq_one_letter_code
_entity_poly.pdbx_strand_id
1 'polypeptide(L)'
;MPSQEVITNKVVVHPLVLLSVVDHFNRMGKIGNQKRVVGVLLGCWRAKGVLDVSNSFAVPFDEDDKDKSVWFLDHDYLENMYGMFKKVNAREKIVGWYHTGPKLHQNDVAINELIRRYCQNSVLVIIDAKPKDLGLPTEAYHAVEEVHDDGSPTSKTFEHVPSEIGAEEAEEVGVEHLLRDIKDTTVGTLSQRITNQLLGLKGLHSQIREIRNYLVQVVQGKLPINHQIVYQLQDIFNLLPDINHGNFVESLYVKTNDQMLVVYLAALIRSIIALHNLINNKLTNRDAEKKESKKDEIKDSKEKKEEKTKEEFMKRSKEKAQREQAAVEEEALFSDMITKDMRQGTFKYVTEPSYVPCENLIVGRLSFLGMNPEIERIMELEEEAARSTRKNVTNEMEITDVEMANTLGATISRKFSTKPERRTLPNGESEPK
;
A
#
# COMPACT_ATOMS: atom_id res chain seq x y z
N MET A 1 38.37 -35.04 -5.25
CA MET A 1 37.61 -34.18 -6.19
C MET A 1 37.82 -32.76 -5.71
N PRO A 2 38.29 -31.82 -6.55
CA PRO A 2 38.40 -30.43 -6.14
C PRO A 2 36.96 -29.94 -5.90
N SER A 3 36.66 -29.62 -4.65
CA SER A 3 35.39 -29.03 -4.25
C SER A 3 35.22 -27.75 -5.06
N GLN A 4 34.18 -27.71 -5.92
CA GLN A 4 33.78 -26.47 -6.57
C GLN A 4 33.60 -25.41 -5.48
N GLU A 5 34.28 -24.27 -5.63
CA GLU A 5 33.98 -23.08 -4.84
C GLU A 5 32.53 -22.68 -5.11
N VAL A 6 31.63 -23.13 -4.23
CA VAL A 6 30.22 -22.71 -4.26
C VAL A 6 30.17 -21.23 -3.91
N ILE A 7 30.03 -20.39 -4.93
CA ILE A 7 29.82 -18.95 -4.79
C ILE A 7 28.51 -18.75 -3.99
N THR A 8 28.61 -17.98 -2.91
CA THR A 8 27.47 -17.59 -2.08
C THR A 8 26.73 -16.45 -2.75
N ASN A 9 25.54 -16.73 -3.26
CA ASN A 9 24.72 -15.69 -3.86
C ASN A 9 23.87 -14.98 -2.82
N LYS A 10 23.51 -15.66 -1.74
CA LYS A 10 22.59 -15.16 -0.72
C LYS A 10 22.79 -15.88 0.61
N VAL A 11 22.70 -15.14 1.70
CA VAL A 11 22.77 -15.67 3.06
C VAL A 11 21.43 -15.45 3.76
N VAL A 12 20.82 -16.54 4.22
CA VAL A 12 19.57 -16.53 4.98
C VAL A 12 19.90 -16.82 6.44
N VAL A 13 19.64 -15.87 7.31
CA VAL A 13 19.89 -16.01 8.75
C VAL A 13 18.59 -16.29 9.49
N HIS A 14 18.54 -17.37 10.26
CA HIS A 14 17.38 -17.69 11.10
C HIS A 14 17.30 -16.79 12.35
N PRO A 15 16.09 -16.36 12.79
CA PRO A 15 15.90 -15.60 14.02
C PRO A 15 16.52 -16.25 15.27
N LEU A 16 16.58 -17.59 15.32
CA LEU A 16 17.24 -18.32 16.41
C LEU A 16 18.70 -17.90 16.60
N VAL A 17 19.43 -17.70 15.50
CA VAL A 17 20.84 -17.28 15.51
C VAL A 17 20.97 -15.88 16.11
N LEU A 18 20.09 -14.96 15.73
CA LEU A 18 20.08 -13.59 16.27
C LEU A 18 19.82 -13.60 17.78
N LEU A 19 18.87 -14.41 18.24
CA LEU A 19 18.57 -14.55 19.67
C LEU A 19 19.77 -15.14 20.43
N SER A 20 20.42 -16.16 19.88
CA SER A 20 21.62 -16.79 20.45
C SER A 20 22.78 -15.80 20.58
N VAL A 21 23.00 -14.98 19.56
CA VAL A 21 24.05 -13.95 19.54
C VAL A 21 23.79 -12.86 20.58
N VAL A 22 22.54 -12.41 20.72
CA VAL A 22 22.14 -11.43 21.73
C VAL A 22 22.26 -12.00 23.14
N ASP A 23 21.88 -13.26 23.36
CA ASP A 23 22.09 -13.94 24.65
C ASP A 23 23.59 -14.04 24.99
N HIS A 24 24.41 -14.44 24.01
CA HIS A 24 25.86 -14.52 24.18
C HIS A 24 26.47 -13.16 24.54
N PHE A 25 26.08 -12.10 23.84
CA PHE A 25 26.50 -10.73 24.13
C PHE A 25 26.11 -10.30 25.55
N ASN A 26 24.90 -10.63 26.00
CA ASN A 26 24.42 -10.30 27.35
C ASN A 26 25.15 -11.08 28.45
N ARG A 27 25.51 -12.36 28.21
CA ARG A 27 26.30 -13.15 29.17
C ARG A 27 27.69 -12.56 29.36
N MET A 28 28.35 -12.18 28.27
CA MET A 28 29.68 -11.56 28.32
C MET A 28 29.64 -10.15 28.89
N GLY A 29 28.56 -9.40 28.64
CA GLY A 29 28.32 -8.09 29.24
C GLY A 29 28.27 -8.08 30.78
N LYS A 30 27.87 -9.19 31.43
CA LYS A 30 27.87 -9.32 32.90
C LYS A 30 29.27 -9.49 33.50
N ILE A 31 30.24 -9.93 32.71
CA ILE A 31 31.63 -10.18 33.13
C ILE A 31 32.46 -8.88 33.08
N GLY A 32 31.84 -7.75 32.69
CA GLY A 32 32.45 -6.42 32.75
C GLY A 32 33.26 -6.03 31.54
N ASN A 33 33.35 -6.90 30.52
CA ASN A 33 34.03 -6.64 29.27
C ASN A 33 33.01 -6.54 28.13
N GLN A 34 32.70 -5.31 27.69
CA GLN A 34 31.92 -5.05 26.47
C GLN A 34 32.81 -5.28 25.23
N LYS A 35 33.45 -6.44 25.16
CA LYS A 35 34.31 -6.84 24.04
C LYS A 35 33.47 -7.42 22.91
N ARG A 36 34.02 -7.33 21.70
CA ARG A 36 33.49 -8.05 20.55
C ARG A 36 33.48 -9.53 20.85
N VAL A 37 32.37 -10.16 20.49
CA VAL A 37 32.16 -11.57 20.73
C VAL A 37 32.19 -12.29 19.39
N VAL A 38 32.91 -13.41 19.32
CA VAL A 38 33.03 -14.24 18.12
C VAL A 38 32.35 -15.58 18.37
N GLY A 39 31.72 -16.12 17.34
CA GLY A 39 31.17 -17.47 17.39
C GLY A 39 31.11 -18.11 16.01
N VAL A 40 30.84 -19.40 16.01
CA VAL A 40 30.80 -20.22 14.79
C VAL A 40 29.35 -20.35 14.32
N LEU A 41 29.17 -20.23 13.01
CA LEU A 41 27.88 -20.42 12.35
C LEU A 41 27.77 -21.85 11.84
N LEU A 42 26.64 -22.46 12.17
CA LEU A 42 26.23 -23.77 11.72
C LEU A 42 25.04 -23.63 10.78
N GLY A 43 25.07 -24.41 9.72
CA GLY A 43 24.04 -24.29 8.70
C GLY A 43 24.14 -25.37 7.65
N CYS A 44 23.32 -25.19 6.61
CA CYS A 44 23.34 -26.06 5.45
C CYS A 44 23.32 -25.23 4.16
N TRP A 45 23.94 -25.78 3.13
CA TRP A 45 23.95 -25.19 1.80
C TRP A 45 22.74 -25.74 1.05
N ARG A 46 21.81 -24.86 0.66
CA ARG A 46 20.70 -25.21 -0.23
C ARG A 46 21.18 -25.28 -1.68
N ALA A 47 20.37 -25.92 -2.51
CA ALA A 47 20.54 -25.85 -3.97
C ALA A 47 20.53 -24.37 -4.43
N LYS A 48 21.34 -24.07 -5.46
CA LYS A 48 21.51 -22.72 -6.07
C LYS A 48 22.37 -21.71 -5.31
N GLY A 49 23.25 -22.17 -4.40
CA GLY A 49 24.23 -21.27 -3.75
C GLY A 49 23.62 -20.34 -2.70
N VAL A 50 22.49 -20.75 -2.11
CA VAL A 50 21.88 -20.07 -0.96
C VAL A 50 22.39 -20.75 0.31
N LEU A 51 22.96 -19.95 1.21
CA LEU A 51 23.45 -20.41 2.51
C LEU A 51 22.37 -20.18 3.56
N ASP A 52 21.88 -21.25 4.20
CA ASP A 52 21.01 -21.14 5.35
C ASP A 52 21.82 -21.29 6.63
N VAL A 53 21.72 -20.29 7.49
CA VAL A 53 22.32 -20.28 8.83
C VAL A 53 21.22 -20.61 9.83
N SER A 54 21.20 -21.86 10.29
CA SER A 54 20.17 -22.39 11.19
C SER A 54 20.56 -22.22 12.65
N ASN A 55 21.83 -22.44 12.99
CA ASN A 55 22.27 -22.46 14.38
C ASN A 55 23.63 -21.77 14.54
N SER A 56 23.96 -21.41 15.77
CA SER A 56 25.24 -20.78 16.09
C SER A 56 25.63 -21.07 17.52
N PHE A 57 26.93 -21.15 17.77
CA PHE A 57 27.45 -21.27 19.12
C PHE A 57 28.61 -20.30 19.36
N ALA A 58 28.70 -19.88 20.61
CA ALA A 58 29.75 -19.05 21.16
C ALA A 58 31.09 -19.79 21.18
N VAL A 59 32.19 -19.15 20.79
CA VAL A 59 33.54 -19.65 21.08
C VAL A 59 34.21 -18.64 22.02
N PRO A 60 34.89 -19.10 23.10
CA PRO A 60 35.69 -18.22 23.93
C PRO A 60 36.71 -17.49 23.06
N PHE A 61 36.58 -16.16 23.01
CA PHE A 61 37.40 -15.28 22.20
C PHE A 61 37.84 -14.11 23.06
N ASP A 62 39.14 -13.88 23.09
CA ASP A 62 39.74 -12.74 23.77
C ASP A 62 40.61 -11.96 22.80
N GLU A 63 40.38 -10.66 22.74
CA GLU A 63 41.18 -9.69 22.00
C GLU A 63 41.79 -8.72 23.01
N ASP A 64 43.08 -8.39 22.83
CA ASP A 64 43.69 -7.34 23.63
C ASP A 64 43.27 -5.96 23.11
N ASP A 65 42.91 -5.06 24.02
CA ASP A 65 42.48 -3.70 23.68
C ASP A 65 43.66 -2.82 23.25
N LYS A 66 44.88 -3.17 23.70
CA LYS A 66 46.11 -2.42 23.39
C LYS A 66 46.72 -2.88 22.08
N ASP A 67 46.93 -4.18 21.93
CA ASP A 67 47.48 -4.80 20.73
C ASP A 67 46.41 -5.59 20.00
N LYS A 68 45.73 -4.92 19.07
CA LYS A 68 44.65 -5.53 18.28
C LYS A 68 45.11 -6.77 17.51
N SER A 69 46.39 -6.90 17.17
CA SER A 69 46.89 -8.07 16.45
C SER A 69 46.95 -9.35 17.29
N VAL A 70 46.87 -9.25 18.62
CA VAL A 70 46.89 -10.40 19.53
C VAL A 70 45.46 -10.78 19.88
N TRP A 71 45.03 -11.92 19.37
CA TRP A 71 43.74 -12.51 19.66
C TRP A 71 43.89 -14.00 19.95
N PHE A 72 42.99 -14.53 20.77
CA PHE A 72 42.95 -15.93 21.15
C PHE A 72 41.60 -16.54 20.75
N LEU A 73 41.66 -17.70 20.09
CA LEU A 73 40.50 -18.51 19.74
C LEU A 73 40.77 -19.95 20.15
N ASP A 74 39.87 -20.52 20.95
CA ASP A 74 39.99 -21.91 21.40
C ASP A 74 39.52 -22.90 20.31
N HIS A 75 40.50 -23.57 19.70
CA HIS A 75 40.28 -24.60 18.68
C HIS A 75 39.75 -25.92 19.22
N ASP A 76 40.19 -26.31 20.41
CA ASP A 76 39.80 -27.58 21.03
C ASP A 76 38.33 -27.51 21.44
N TYR A 77 37.91 -26.36 21.97
CA TYR A 77 36.50 -26.10 22.21
C TYR A 77 35.65 -26.19 20.93
N LEU A 78 36.12 -25.60 19.83
CA LEU A 78 35.43 -25.62 18.54
C LEU A 78 35.24 -27.06 18.04
N GLU A 79 36.29 -27.89 18.06
CA GLU A 79 36.21 -29.27 17.56
C GLU A 79 35.33 -30.16 18.44
N ASN A 80 35.44 -30.03 19.76
CA ASN A 80 34.61 -30.77 20.72
C ASN A 80 33.13 -30.40 20.59
N MET A 81 32.81 -29.10 20.55
CA MET A 81 31.43 -28.62 20.37
C MET A 81 30.87 -29.01 19.02
N TYR A 82 31.65 -28.86 17.94
CA TYR A 82 31.22 -29.30 16.62
C TYR A 82 30.95 -30.81 16.60
N GLY A 83 31.79 -31.61 17.28
CA GLY A 83 31.56 -33.05 17.46
C GLY A 83 30.25 -33.37 18.20
N MET A 84 29.83 -32.55 19.16
CA MET A 84 28.53 -32.70 19.84
C MET A 84 27.37 -32.31 18.93
N PHE A 85 27.43 -31.16 18.25
CA PHE A 85 26.38 -30.71 17.34
C PHE A 85 26.18 -31.68 16.17
N LYS A 86 27.28 -32.24 15.63
CA LYS A 86 27.21 -33.25 14.57
C LYS A 86 26.57 -34.57 15.02
N LYS A 87 26.64 -34.91 16.31
CA LYS A 87 25.93 -36.08 16.89
C LYS A 87 24.44 -35.82 17.04
N VAL A 88 24.03 -34.58 17.34
CA VAL A 88 22.62 -34.20 17.50
C VAL A 88 21.96 -34.02 16.13
N ASN A 89 22.63 -33.33 15.20
CA ASN A 89 22.16 -33.09 13.86
C ASN A 89 23.28 -33.28 12.83
N ALA A 90 23.20 -34.36 12.05
CA ALA A 90 24.21 -34.68 11.04
C ALA A 90 24.15 -33.78 9.78
N ARG A 91 23.06 -33.01 9.61
CA ARG A 91 22.90 -32.11 8.45
C ARG A 91 23.62 -30.78 8.64
N GLU A 92 23.81 -30.35 9.88
CA GLU A 92 24.50 -29.11 10.22
C GLU A 92 26.00 -29.25 10.00
N LYS A 93 26.54 -28.33 9.21
CA LYS A 93 27.98 -28.18 9.01
C LYS A 93 28.39 -26.78 9.45
N ILE A 94 29.67 -26.61 9.74
CA ILE A 94 30.23 -25.27 9.87
C ILE A 94 30.12 -24.61 8.50
N VAL A 95 29.61 -23.38 8.48
CA VAL A 95 29.40 -22.60 7.24
C VAL A 95 30.14 -21.27 7.28
N GLY A 96 30.56 -20.85 8.47
CA GLY A 96 31.23 -19.59 8.65
C GLY A 96 31.29 -19.23 10.13
N TRP A 97 31.40 -17.93 10.38
CA TRP A 97 31.50 -17.38 11.71
C TRP A 97 30.82 -16.02 11.77
N TYR A 98 30.46 -15.62 12.97
CA TYR A 98 29.89 -14.31 13.23
C TYR A 98 30.74 -13.58 14.25
N HIS A 99 30.66 -12.26 14.20
CA HIS A 99 31.12 -11.44 15.30
C HIS A 99 30.13 -10.33 15.63
N THR A 100 30.06 -9.97 16.91
CA THR A 100 29.28 -8.83 17.39
C THR A 100 30.16 -7.59 17.44
N GLY A 101 30.09 -6.77 16.40
CA GLY A 101 30.91 -5.57 16.32
C GLY A 101 30.33 -4.58 15.32
N PRO A 102 30.32 -3.27 15.61
CA PRO A 102 29.67 -2.30 14.75
C PRO A 102 30.43 -2.03 13.45
N LYS A 103 31.70 -2.47 13.36
CA LYS A 103 32.58 -2.30 12.18
C LYS A 103 33.54 -3.48 12.04
N LEU A 104 33.94 -3.74 10.80
CA LEU A 104 35.00 -4.67 10.42
C LEU A 104 36.36 -4.23 10.97
N HIS A 105 37.18 -5.19 11.38
CA HIS A 105 38.56 -4.99 11.85
C HIS A 105 39.55 -5.72 10.94
N GLN A 106 40.78 -5.24 10.88
CA GLN A 106 41.84 -5.88 10.08
C GLN A 106 42.13 -7.33 10.53
N ASN A 107 41.92 -7.63 11.81
CA ASN A 107 42.08 -8.97 12.39
C ASN A 107 41.11 -10.00 11.80
N ASP A 108 39.98 -9.55 11.25
CA ASP A 108 38.93 -10.43 10.74
C ASP A 108 39.42 -11.23 9.54
N VAL A 109 40.40 -10.69 8.79
CA VAL A 109 41.06 -11.42 7.70
C VAL A 109 41.85 -12.62 8.25
N ALA A 110 42.58 -12.43 9.36
CA ALA A 110 43.37 -13.49 10.00
C ALA A 110 42.48 -14.54 10.67
N ILE A 111 41.41 -14.10 11.36
CA ILE A 111 40.41 -15.00 11.95
C ILE A 111 39.73 -15.82 10.85
N ASN A 112 39.38 -15.21 9.73
CA ASN A 112 38.74 -15.91 8.63
C ASN A 112 39.66 -16.95 7.97
N GLU A 113 40.96 -16.68 7.85
CA GLU A 113 41.93 -17.64 7.33
C GLU A 113 42.10 -18.86 8.24
N LEU A 114 41.99 -18.66 9.56
CA LEU A 114 41.99 -19.74 10.53
C LEU A 114 40.76 -20.65 10.35
N ILE A 115 39.59 -20.05 10.19
CA ILE A 115 38.31 -20.78 10.03
C ILE A 115 38.21 -21.42 8.64
N ARG A 116 38.89 -20.86 7.63
CA ARG A 116 39.02 -21.47 6.30
C ARG A 116 39.64 -22.86 6.30
N ARG A 117 40.43 -23.21 7.32
CA ARG A 117 40.96 -24.58 7.50
C ARG A 117 39.86 -25.61 7.75
N TYR A 118 38.79 -25.19 8.42
CA TYR A 118 37.62 -26.03 8.66
C TYR A 118 36.61 -25.96 7.51
N CYS A 119 36.47 -24.79 6.87
CA CYS A 119 35.50 -24.56 5.78
C CYS A 119 36.08 -23.70 4.66
N GLN A 120 36.21 -24.28 3.46
CA GLN A 120 36.71 -23.56 2.28
C GLN A 120 35.87 -22.30 1.97
N ASN A 121 34.55 -22.38 2.13
CA ASN A 121 33.62 -21.30 1.83
C ASN A 121 33.13 -20.64 3.12
N SER A 122 34.06 -20.11 3.92
CA SER A 122 33.75 -19.40 5.16
C SER A 122 33.07 -18.06 4.88
N VAL A 123 31.85 -17.89 5.39
CA VAL A 123 31.13 -16.61 5.38
C VAL A 123 31.28 -15.90 6.73
N LEU A 124 31.55 -14.60 6.68
CA LEU A 124 31.51 -13.74 7.85
C LEU A 124 30.14 -13.06 7.94
N VAL A 125 29.44 -13.19 9.06
CA VAL A 125 28.22 -12.44 9.32
C VAL A 125 28.43 -11.48 10.48
N ILE A 126 28.28 -10.19 10.22
CA ILE A 126 28.26 -9.16 11.25
C ILE A 126 26.84 -9.05 11.77
N ILE A 127 26.69 -9.19 13.08
CA ILE A 127 25.41 -9.04 13.76
C ILE A 127 25.56 -7.89 14.74
N ASP A 128 24.73 -6.85 14.57
CA ASP A 128 24.69 -5.75 15.52
C ASP A 128 23.90 -6.17 16.77
N ALA A 129 24.57 -6.20 17.92
CA ALA A 129 23.93 -6.51 19.19
C ALA A 129 23.06 -5.33 19.70
N LYS A 130 23.26 -4.12 19.15
CA LYS A 130 22.45 -2.95 19.49
C LYS A 130 21.37 -2.77 18.43
N PRO A 131 20.09 -2.70 18.81
CA PRO A 131 19.02 -2.49 17.84
C PRO A 131 19.21 -1.11 17.18
N LYS A 132 19.42 -1.10 15.87
CA LYS A 132 19.30 0.10 15.04
C LYS A 132 17.82 0.27 14.66
N ASP A 133 17.36 1.52 14.63
CA ASP A 133 15.96 1.85 14.32
C ASP A 133 15.52 1.46 12.90
N LEU A 134 16.47 1.19 12.00
CA LEU A 134 16.17 0.95 10.59
C LEU A 134 17.22 0.04 9.92
N GLY A 135 16.74 -0.93 9.14
CA GLY A 135 17.57 -1.85 8.37
C GLY A 135 17.62 -3.27 8.94
N LEU A 136 18.22 -4.17 8.18
CA LEU A 136 18.55 -5.52 8.66
C LEU A 136 19.76 -5.41 9.59
N PRO A 137 19.75 -5.98 10.80
CA PRO A 137 20.89 -5.98 11.71
C PRO A 137 22.00 -6.96 11.30
N THR A 138 21.85 -7.60 10.14
CA THR A 138 22.74 -8.64 9.62
C THR A 138 23.40 -8.19 8.33
N GLU A 139 24.73 -8.17 8.32
CA GLU A 139 25.52 -7.94 7.11
C GLU A 139 26.37 -9.19 6.87
N ALA A 140 26.32 -9.74 5.66
CA ALA A 140 27.11 -10.91 5.31
C ALA A 140 28.25 -10.51 4.38
N TYR A 141 29.41 -11.09 4.60
CA TYR A 141 30.63 -10.83 3.84
C TYR A 141 31.30 -12.13 3.44
N HIS A 142 31.82 -12.15 2.22
CA HIS A 142 32.65 -13.23 1.71
C HIS A 142 34.07 -12.70 1.47
N ALA A 143 35.09 -13.49 1.81
CA ALA A 143 36.48 -13.09 1.58
C ALA A 143 36.89 -13.39 0.14
N VAL A 144 37.26 -12.34 -0.60
CA VAL A 144 37.74 -12.42 -1.98
C VAL A 144 39.16 -11.86 -2.04
N GLU A 145 40.01 -12.49 -2.85
CA GLU A 145 41.34 -11.96 -3.14
C GLU A 145 41.21 -11.01 -4.32
N GLU A 146 41.14 -9.71 -4.04
CA GLU A 146 41.07 -8.69 -5.08
C GLU A 146 42.47 -8.29 -5.51
N VAL A 147 42.69 -8.35 -6.82
CA VAL A 147 43.86 -7.72 -7.45
C VAL A 147 43.46 -6.28 -7.74
N HIS A 148 44.05 -5.34 -6.99
CA HIS A 148 43.83 -3.93 -7.25
C HIS A 148 44.52 -3.52 -8.56
N ASP A 149 43.80 -2.75 -9.38
CA ASP A 149 44.32 -2.19 -10.64
C ASP A 149 45.41 -1.12 -10.43
N ASP A 150 45.61 -0.68 -9.17
CA ASP A 150 46.64 0.28 -8.73
C ASP A 150 48.04 -0.35 -8.55
N GLY A 151 48.20 -1.64 -8.90
CA GLY A 151 49.48 -2.34 -8.81
C GLY A 151 49.94 -2.67 -7.38
N SER A 152 49.10 -2.42 -6.37
CA SER A 152 49.34 -2.88 -5.00
C SER A 152 49.23 -4.42 -4.90
N PRO A 153 49.94 -5.07 -3.96
CA PRO A 153 49.85 -6.51 -3.76
C PRO A 153 48.41 -6.99 -3.54
N THR A 154 48.08 -8.19 -4.03
CA THR A 154 46.79 -8.84 -3.83
C THR A 154 46.43 -8.82 -2.34
N SER A 155 45.33 -8.16 -2.01
CA SER A 155 44.85 -8.03 -0.64
C SER A 155 43.55 -8.81 -0.52
N LYS A 156 43.42 -9.58 0.58
CA LYS A 156 42.16 -10.25 0.93
C LYS A 156 41.18 -9.21 1.46
N THR A 157 40.19 -8.86 0.65
CA THR A 157 39.12 -7.95 1.02
C THR A 157 37.83 -8.74 1.27
N PHE A 158 36.87 -8.09 1.92
CA PHE A 158 35.56 -8.66 2.19
C PHE A 158 34.55 -7.99 1.26
N GLU A 159 33.91 -8.80 0.42
CA GLU A 159 32.82 -8.36 -0.44
C GLU A 159 31.49 -8.64 0.26
N HIS A 160 30.57 -7.68 0.19
CA HIS A 160 29.25 -7.82 0.80
C HIS A 160 28.36 -8.76 -0.02
N VAL A 161 27.79 -9.76 0.64
CA VAL A 161 26.81 -10.71 0.07
C VAL A 161 25.41 -10.34 0.59
N PRO A 162 24.37 -10.31 -0.25
CA PRO A 162 23.03 -9.96 0.20
C PRO A 162 22.53 -10.92 1.29
N SER A 163 22.16 -10.35 2.43
CA SER A 163 21.61 -11.04 3.59
C SER A 163 20.09 -10.85 3.65
N GLU A 164 19.39 -11.90 4.08
CA GLU A 164 18.00 -11.79 4.50
C GLU A 164 17.76 -12.59 5.78
N ILE A 165 16.70 -12.25 6.50
CA ILE A 165 16.24 -13.04 7.65
C ILE A 165 15.13 -13.94 7.15
N GLY A 166 15.34 -15.25 7.25
CA GLY A 166 14.35 -16.27 6.90
C GLY A 166 13.99 -17.10 8.12
N ALA A 167 12.75 -17.54 8.24
CA ALA A 167 12.31 -18.40 9.34
C ALA A 167 11.88 -19.77 8.80
N GLU A 168 12.10 -20.81 9.60
CA GLU A 168 11.46 -22.11 9.40
C GLU A 168 10.05 -22.10 10.01
N GLU A 169 9.14 -22.96 9.55
CA GLU A 169 7.74 -23.00 9.99
C GLU A 169 7.60 -23.10 11.52
N ALA A 170 8.43 -23.92 12.16
CA ALA A 170 8.45 -24.06 13.61
C ALA A 170 8.92 -22.77 14.33
N GLU A 171 9.90 -22.07 13.75
CA GLU A 171 10.39 -20.80 14.29
C GLU A 171 9.39 -19.66 14.08
N GLU A 172 8.71 -19.63 12.94
CA GLU A 172 7.72 -18.61 12.60
C GLU A 172 6.58 -18.58 13.64
N VAL A 173 6.05 -19.75 14.01
CA VAL A 173 5.03 -19.86 15.07
C VAL A 173 5.56 -19.37 16.42
N GLY A 174 6.82 -19.69 16.75
CA GLY A 174 7.45 -19.25 17.99
C GLY A 174 7.66 -17.73 18.04
N VAL A 175 8.17 -17.14 16.96
CA VAL A 175 8.38 -15.69 16.82
C VAL A 175 7.05 -14.94 16.82
N GLU A 176 6.04 -15.44 16.12
CA GLU A 176 4.70 -14.85 16.12
C GLU A 176 4.11 -14.83 17.54
N HIS A 177 4.27 -15.92 18.30
CA HIS A 177 3.81 -15.97 19.68
C HIS A 177 4.50 -14.93 20.57
N LEU A 178 5.81 -14.78 20.44
CA LEU A 178 6.59 -13.79 21.20
C LEU A 178 6.25 -12.34 20.83
N LEU A 179 5.83 -12.10 19.59
CA LEU A 179 5.52 -10.76 19.07
C LEU A 179 4.04 -10.37 19.20
N ARG A 180 3.19 -11.22 19.80
CA ARG A 180 1.76 -10.94 19.95
C ARG A 180 1.48 -9.64 20.71
N ASP A 181 2.36 -9.27 21.63
CA ASP A 181 2.21 -8.07 22.47
C ASP A 181 2.76 -6.79 21.78
N ILE A 182 3.57 -6.93 20.73
CA ILE A 182 4.24 -5.82 20.05
C ILE A 182 3.64 -5.55 18.67
N LYS A 183 3.17 -6.60 17.99
CA LYS A 183 2.65 -6.51 16.63
C LYS A 183 1.16 -6.18 16.68
N ASP A 184 0.81 -4.94 16.33
CA ASP A 184 -0.57 -4.56 16.08
C ASP A 184 -1.08 -5.27 14.80
N THR A 185 -1.59 -6.50 14.96
CA THR A 185 -2.26 -7.26 13.88
C THR A 185 -3.51 -6.53 13.34
N THR A 186 -3.95 -5.46 14.03
CA THR A 186 -5.05 -4.59 13.66
C THR A 186 -4.70 -3.55 12.58
N VAL A 187 -3.43 -3.39 12.24
CA VAL A 187 -3.00 -2.44 11.20
C VAL A 187 -3.44 -2.98 9.83
N GLY A 188 -4.44 -2.32 9.24
CA GLY A 188 -4.96 -2.67 7.92
C GLY A 188 -3.87 -2.64 6.83
N THR A 189 -4.13 -3.38 5.74
CA THR A 189 -3.19 -3.55 4.62
C THR A 189 -2.71 -2.23 3.99
N LEU A 190 -3.55 -1.18 4.01
CA LEU A 190 -3.18 0.15 3.53
C LEU A 190 -2.12 0.80 4.42
N SER A 191 -2.33 0.80 5.74
CA SER A 191 -1.40 1.39 6.69
C SER A 191 -0.05 0.68 6.64
N GLN A 192 -0.02 -0.65 6.51
CA GLN A 192 1.23 -1.40 6.30
C GLN A 192 1.98 -0.95 5.04
N ARG A 193 1.29 -0.78 3.91
CA ARG A 193 1.92 -0.30 2.66
C ARG A 193 2.49 1.11 2.80
N ILE A 194 1.77 2.01 3.47
CA ILE A 194 2.23 3.38 3.73
C ILE A 194 3.47 3.35 4.62
N THR A 195 3.44 2.56 5.69
CA THR A 195 4.59 2.37 6.58
C THR A 195 5.79 1.81 5.80
N ASN A 196 5.59 0.84 4.92
CA ASN A 196 6.67 0.29 4.08
C ASN A 196 7.27 1.35 3.12
N GLN A 197 6.44 2.21 2.51
CA GLN A 197 6.94 3.31 1.68
C GLN A 197 7.73 4.33 2.50
N LEU A 198 7.24 4.68 3.70
CA LEU A 198 7.91 5.60 4.61
C LEU A 198 9.24 5.03 5.13
N LEU A 199 9.26 3.75 5.51
CA LEU A 199 10.47 3.04 5.93
C LEU A 199 11.47 2.94 4.78
N GLY A 200 11.02 2.66 3.55
CA GLY A 200 11.85 2.65 2.35
C GLY A 200 12.52 4.01 2.09
N LEU A 201 11.76 5.10 2.22
CA LEU A 201 12.30 6.45 2.04
C LEU A 201 13.28 6.85 3.14
N LYS A 202 13.02 6.47 4.40
CA LYS A 202 13.99 6.63 5.50
C LYS A 202 15.26 5.82 5.25
N GLY A 203 15.14 4.62 4.70
CA GLY A 203 16.27 3.75 4.36
C GLY A 203 17.15 4.37 3.29
N LEU A 204 16.52 4.82 2.20
CA LEU A 204 17.20 5.55 1.12
C LEU A 204 17.91 6.80 1.63
N HIS A 205 17.27 7.57 2.52
CA HIS A 205 17.90 8.74 3.13
C HIS A 205 19.17 8.39 3.92
N SER A 206 19.14 7.30 4.69
CA SER A 206 20.33 6.82 5.43
C SER A 206 21.45 6.41 4.48
N GLN A 207 21.14 5.63 3.44
CA GLN A 207 22.13 5.18 2.46
C GLN A 207 22.77 6.35 1.69
N ILE A 208 21.98 7.33 1.23
CA ILE A 208 22.50 8.53 0.57
C ILE A 208 23.41 9.33 1.53
N ARG A 209 23.06 9.39 2.81
CA ARG A 209 23.87 10.06 3.83
C ARG A 209 25.20 9.35 4.07
N GLU A 210 25.22 8.01 4.05
CA GLU A 210 26.45 7.22 4.15
C GLU A 210 27.35 7.40 2.93
N ILE A 211 26.79 7.38 1.71
CA ILE A 211 27.52 7.67 0.47
C ILE A 211 28.15 9.06 0.54
N ARG A 212 27.39 10.08 0.98
CA ARG A 212 27.92 11.43 1.19
C ARG A 212 29.07 11.43 2.20
N ASN A 213 28.93 10.74 3.33
CA ASN A 213 29.97 10.69 4.36
C ASN A 213 31.25 10.05 3.81
N TYR A 214 31.14 8.99 3.01
CA TYR A 214 32.27 8.36 2.33
C TYR A 214 32.97 9.35 1.39
N LEU A 215 32.23 10.00 0.49
CA LEU A 215 32.80 10.98 -0.44
C LEU A 215 33.48 12.15 0.29
N VAL A 216 32.90 12.63 1.38
CA VAL A 216 33.52 13.68 2.23
C VAL A 216 34.83 13.20 2.83
N GLN A 217 34.92 11.95 3.29
CA GLN A 217 36.16 11.39 3.85
C GLN A 217 37.24 11.19 2.78
N VAL A 218 36.85 10.81 1.56
CA VAL A 218 37.74 10.69 0.40
C VAL A 218 38.29 12.06 -0.01
N VAL A 219 37.44 13.09 -0.10
CA VAL A 219 37.86 14.47 -0.40
C VAL A 219 38.80 15.03 0.67
N GLN A 220 38.60 14.65 1.94
CA GLN A 220 39.49 15.01 3.05
C GLN A 220 40.82 14.23 3.06
N GLY A 221 40.99 13.24 2.17
CA GLY A 221 42.21 12.42 2.08
C GLY A 221 42.41 11.44 3.24
N LYS A 222 41.37 11.12 4.03
CA LYS A 222 41.47 10.18 5.17
C LYS A 222 41.41 8.72 4.74
N LEU A 223 40.72 8.43 3.64
CA LEU A 223 40.62 7.09 3.05
C LEU A 223 41.13 7.09 1.61
N PRO A 224 41.76 6.00 1.16
CA PRO A 224 42.09 5.82 -0.25
C PRO A 224 40.80 5.71 -1.10
N ILE A 225 40.89 6.19 -2.34
CA ILE A 225 39.77 6.13 -3.30
C ILE A 225 39.61 4.68 -3.75
N ASN A 226 38.39 4.13 -3.58
CA ASN A 226 38.03 2.88 -4.24
C ASN A 226 37.35 3.21 -5.58
N HIS A 227 38.05 2.97 -6.68
CA HIS A 227 37.57 3.28 -8.03
C HIS A 227 36.27 2.53 -8.38
N GLN A 228 36.09 1.30 -7.90
CA GLN A 228 34.88 0.50 -8.17
C GLN A 228 33.61 1.18 -7.64
N ILE A 229 33.67 1.73 -6.43
CA ILE A 229 32.55 2.44 -5.81
C ILE A 229 32.23 3.71 -6.62
N VAL A 230 33.25 4.42 -7.09
CA VAL A 230 33.06 5.65 -7.89
C VAL A 230 32.40 5.32 -9.24
N TYR A 231 32.79 4.24 -9.90
CA TYR A 231 32.15 3.80 -11.15
C TYR A 231 30.68 3.44 -10.93
N GLN A 232 30.37 2.67 -9.88
CA GLN A 232 28.98 2.36 -9.54
C GLN A 232 28.16 3.62 -9.22
N LEU A 233 28.74 4.59 -8.51
CA LEU A 233 28.09 5.87 -8.23
C LEU A 233 27.83 6.66 -9.52
N GLN A 234 28.76 6.66 -10.46
CA GLN A 234 28.57 7.31 -11.77
C GLN A 234 27.44 6.65 -12.56
N ASP A 235 27.37 5.32 -12.56
CA ASP A 235 26.28 4.58 -13.20
C ASP A 235 24.92 4.91 -12.58
N ILE A 236 24.85 5.06 -11.25
CA ILE A 236 23.63 5.50 -10.56
C ILE A 236 23.16 6.86 -11.08
N PHE A 237 24.07 7.83 -11.27
CA PHE A 237 23.71 9.13 -11.81
C PHE A 237 23.28 9.07 -13.29
N ASN A 238 23.92 8.21 -14.09
CA ASN A 238 23.55 8.03 -15.50
C ASN A 238 22.18 7.35 -15.68
N LEU A 239 21.77 6.52 -14.71
CA LEU A 239 20.48 5.81 -14.73
C LEU A 239 19.32 6.63 -14.16
N LEU A 240 19.57 7.84 -13.62
CA LEU A 240 18.49 8.68 -13.11
C LEU A 240 17.54 9.08 -14.26
N PRO A 241 16.25 8.71 -14.19
CA PRO A 241 15.31 9.04 -15.24
C PRO A 241 14.95 10.52 -15.19
N ASP A 242 14.97 11.17 -16.34
CA ASP A 242 14.43 12.52 -16.52
C ASP A 242 12.89 12.49 -16.47
N ILE A 243 12.33 12.91 -15.34
CA ILE A 243 10.88 12.86 -15.06
C ILE A 243 10.08 13.87 -15.93
N ASN A 244 10.76 14.86 -16.51
CA ASN A 244 10.14 15.94 -17.27
C ASN A 244 9.95 15.64 -18.77
N HIS A 245 10.30 14.44 -19.24
CA HIS A 245 10.03 14.06 -20.62
C HIS A 245 8.51 13.98 -20.88
N GLY A 246 8.04 14.65 -21.92
CA GLY A 246 6.61 14.75 -22.24
C GLY A 246 5.90 13.40 -22.37
N ASN A 247 6.59 12.39 -22.93
CA ASN A 247 6.06 11.04 -23.05
C ASN A 247 5.84 10.36 -21.69
N PHE A 248 6.74 10.59 -20.73
CA PHE A 248 6.59 10.05 -19.38
C PHE A 248 5.38 10.68 -18.68
N VAL A 249 5.25 12.01 -18.77
CA VAL A 249 4.12 12.76 -18.19
C VAL A 249 2.78 12.27 -18.76
N GLU A 250 2.67 12.12 -20.08
CA GLU A 250 1.45 11.60 -20.71
C GLU A 250 1.15 10.17 -20.24
N SER A 251 2.16 9.28 -20.22
CA SER A 251 1.98 7.91 -19.76
C SER A 251 1.57 7.83 -18.28
N LEU A 252 2.08 8.74 -17.45
CA LEU A 252 1.73 8.85 -16.03
C LEU A 252 0.28 9.31 -15.86
N TYR A 253 -0.19 10.27 -16.67
CA TYR A 253 -1.58 10.70 -16.66
C TYR A 253 -2.53 9.57 -17.07
N VAL A 254 -2.21 8.84 -18.14
CA VAL A 254 -3.01 7.68 -18.58
C VAL A 254 -3.10 6.64 -17.47
N LYS A 255 -1.96 6.28 -16.84
CA LYS A 255 -1.95 5.30 -15.74
C LYS A 255 -2.66 5.78 -14.48
N THR A 256 -2.57 7.07 -14.17
CA THR A 256 -3.28 7.67 -13.03
C THR A 256 -4.79 7.62 -13.26
N ASN A 257 -5.24 7.93 -14.48
CA ASN A 257 -6.64 7.87 -14.85
C ASN A 257 -7.19 6.43 -14.76
N ASP A 258 -6.47 5.44 -15.30
CA ASP A 258 -6.82 4.02 -15.18
C ASP A 258 -6.95 3.58 -13.73
N GLN A 259 -5.98 3.95 -12.88
CA GLN A 259 -5.99 3.61 -11.46
C GLN A 259 -7.16 4.28 -10.72
N MET A 260 -7.48 5.53 -11.06
CA MET A 260 -8.59 6.27 -10.46
C MET A 260 -9.94 5.65 -10.81
N LEU A 261 -10.10 5.13 -12.03
CA LEU A 261 -11.29 4.38 -12.44
C LEU A 261 -11.51 3.14 -11.56
N VAL A 262 -10.46 2.37 -11.29
CA VAL A 262 -10.53 1.19 -10.41
C VAL A 262 -10.91 1.60 -8.98
N VAL A 263 -10.35 2.70 -8.48
CA VAL A 263 -10.70 3.23 -7.15
C VAL A 263 -12.18 3.64 -7.10
N TYR A 264 -12.70 4.29 -8.14
CA TYR A 264 -14.09 4.71 -8.21
C TYR A 264 -15.05 3.52 -8.25
N LEU A 265 -14.77 2.51 -9.07
CA LEU A 265 -15.57 1.28 -9.14
C LEU A 265 -15.58 0.55 -7.80
N ALA A 266 -14.43 0.43 -7.13
CA ALA A 266 -14.34 -0.17 -5.81
C ALA A 266 -15.14 0.60 -4.75
N ALA A 267 -15.14 1.93 -4.82
CA ALA A 267 -15.94 2.78 -3.92
C ALA A 267 -17.45 2.58 -4.14
N LEU A 268 -17.89 2.52 -5.40
CA LEU A 268 -19.29 2.29 -5.76
C LEU A 268 -19.78 0.92 -5.26
N ILE A 269 -18.99 -0.14 -5.50
CA ILE A 269 -19.31 -1.49 -5.00
C ILE A 269 -19.39 -1.49 -3.46
N ARG A 270 -18.45 -0.83 -2.76
CA ARG A 270 -18.52 -0.71 -1.29
C ARG A 270 -19.77 0.02 -0.83
N SER A 271 -20.18 1.09 -1.50
CA SER A 271 -21.41 1.81 -1.14
C SER A 271 -22.66 0.95 -1.31
N ILE A 272 -22.74 0.14 -2.37
CA ILE A 272 -23.85 -0.80 -2.58
C ILE A 272 -23.86 -1.86 -1.48
N ILE A 273 -22.70 -2.45 -1.14
CA ILE A 273 -22.59 -3.44 -0.06
C ILE A 273 -22.99 -2.82 1.29
N ALA A 274 -22.52 -1.61 1.59
CA ALA A 274 -22.87 -0.90 2.82
C ALA A 274 -24.38 -0.62 2.90
N LEU A 275 -25.01 -0.25 1.77
CA LEU A 275 -26.44 -0.02 1.71
C LEU A 275 -27.23 -1.33 1.87
N HIS A 276 -26.79 -2.43 1.26
CA HIS A 276 -27.40 -3.74 1.47
C HIS A 276 -27.28 -4.20 2.92
N ASN A 277 -26.12 -4.00 3.56
CA ASN A 277 -25.91 -4.29 4.98
C ASN A 277 -26.81 -3.41 5.86
N LEU A 278 -27.03 -2.14 5.51
CA LEU A 278 -27.93 -1.26 6.23
C LEU A 278 -29.39 -1.74 6.14
N ILE A 279 -29.83 -2.19 4.96
CA ILE A 279 -31.16 -2.77 4.77
C ILE A 279 -31.31 -4.02 5.64
N ASN A 280 -30.33 -4.92 5.62
CA ASN A 280 -30.34 -6.14 6.42
C ASN A 280 -30.36 -5.81 7.92
N ASN A 281 -29.55 -4.86 8.38
CA ASN A 281 -29.54 -4.40 9.76
C ASN A 281 -30.89 -3.78 10.19
N LYS A 282 -31.56 -3.04 9.31
CA LYS A 282 -32.88 -2.47 9.60
C LYS A 282 -33.97 -3.56 9.69
N LEU A 283 -33.88 -4.56 8.81
CA LEU A 283 -34.79 -5.71 8.82
C LEU A 283 -34.63 -6.54 10.09
N THR A 284 -33.40 -6.86 10.48
CA THR A 284 -33.11 -7.59 11.72
C THR A 284 -33.55 -6.81 12.95
N ASN A 285 -33.30 -5.50 13.02
CA ASN A 285 -33.78 -4.66 14.12
C ASN A 285 -35.31 -4.62 14.19
N ARG A 286 -36.00 -4.44 13.06
CA ARG A 286 -37.46 -4.43 13.04
C ARG A 286 -38.06 -5.77 13.47
N ASP A 287 -37.45 -6.88 13.06
CA ASP A 287 -37.92 -8.21 13.44
C ASP A 287 -37.58 -8.54 14.91
N ALA A 288 -36.50 -7.95 15.46
CA ALA A 288 -36.19 -7.99 16.89
C ALA A 288 -37.19 -7.17 17.71
N GLU A 289 -37.51 -5.94 17.31
CA GLU A 289 -38.54 -5.09 17.93
C GLU A 289 -39.91 -5.80 17.93
N LYS A 290 -40.30 -6.43 16.82
CA LYS A 290 -41.54 -7.23 16.75
C LYS A 290 -41.53 -8.47 17.65
N LYS A 291 -40.36 -9.03 17.93
CA LYS A 291 -40.21 -10.16 18.86
C LYS A 291 -40.23 -9.70 20.31
N GLU A 292 -39.65 -8.54 20.61
CA GLU A 292 -39.76 -7.89 21.92
C GLU A 292 -41.19 -7.47 22.21
N SER A 293 -41.85 -6.78 21.28
CA SER A 293 -43.26 -6.39 21.44
C SER A 293 -44.17 -7.60 21.65
N LYS A 294 -43.93 -8.72 20.97
CA LYS A 294 -44.65 -9.98 21.23
C LYS A 294 -44.30 -10.63 22.56
N LYS A 295 -43.07 -10.51 23.04
CA LYS A 295 -42.67 -10.99 24.38
C LYS A 295 -43.29 -10.13 25.48
N ASP A 296 -43.38 -8.82 25.27
CA ASP A 296 -44.05 -7.89 26.17
C ASP A 296 -45.55 -8.12 26.16
N GLU A 297 -46.19 -8.35 25.01
CA GLU A 297 -47.61 -8.78 24.97
C GLU A 297 -47.84 -10.12 25.70
N ILE A 298 -46.91 -11.07 25.62
CA ILE A 298 -47.01 -12.34 26.35
C ILE A 298 -46.79 -12.14 27.87
N LYS A 299 -45.88 -11.25 28.27
CA LYS A 299 -45.68 -10.84 29.67
C LYS A 299 -46.92 -10.11 30.21
N ASP A 300 -47.43 -9.12 29.49
CA ASP A 300 -48.66 -8.40 29.79
C ASP A 300 -49.85 -9.35 29.87
N SER A 301 -49.92 -10.39 29.03
CA SER A 301 -51.00 -11.38 29.09
C SER A 301 -50.89 -12.33 30.30
N LYS A 302 -49.68 -12.56 30.82
CA LYS A 302 -49.42 -13.29 32.06
C LYS A 302 -49.69 -12.42 33.29
N GLU A 303 -49.22 -11.18 33.29
CA GLU A 303 -49.53 -10.19 34.33
C GLU A 303 -51.03 -9.88 34.35
N LYS A 304 -51.72 -9.71 33.21
CA LYS A 304 -53.19 -9.59 33.15
C LYS A 304 -53.93 -10.85 33.57
N LYS A 305 -53.32 -12.04 33.56
CA LYS A 305 -53.91 -13.27 34.12
C LYS A 305 -53.74 -13.35 35.64
N GLU A 306 -52.65 -12.83 36.20
CA GLU A 306 -52.46 -12.68 37.65
C GLU A 306 -53.18 -11.45 38.23
N GLU A 307 -53.39 -10.40 37.42
CA GLU A 307 -54.21 -9.24 37.76
C GLU A 307 -55.70 -9.53 37.61
N LYS A 308 -56.17 -10.31 36.62
CA LYS A 308 -57.60 -10.67 36.54
C LYS A 308 -58.09 -11.42 37.78
N THR A 309 -57.26 -12.25 38.40
CA THR A 309 -57.58 -12.91 39.68
C THR A 309 -57.54 -11.97 40.89
N LYS A 310 -56.87 -10.82 40.81
CA LYS A 310 -56.84 -9.79 41.86
C LYS A 310 -57.80 -8.61 41.61
N GLU A 311 -58.11 -8.29 40.36
CA GLU A 311 -58.97 -7.20 39.91
C GLU A 311 -60.45 -7.55 40.00
N GLU A 312 -60.86 -8.82 39.90
CA GLU A 312 -62.24 -9.21 40.22
C GLU A 312 -62.59 -8.88 41.69
N PHE A 313 -61.57 -8.75 42.55
CA PHE A 313 -61.69 -8.33 43.95
C PHE A 313 -61.59 -6.80 44.16
N MET A 314 -60.97 -6.04 43.26
CA MET A 314 -60.68 -4.60 43.44
C MET A 314 -61.39 -3.65 42.46
N LYS A 315 -61.87 -4.12 41.29
CA LYS A 315 -62.61 -3.32 40.28
C LYS A 315 -63.99 -2.86 40.72
N ARG A 316 -64.48 -3.33 41.87
CA ARG A 316 -65.72 -2.81 42.46
C ARG A 316 -65.57 -1.42 43.10
N SER A 317 -64.34 -0.88 43.26
CA SER A 317 -64.13 0.27 44.14
C SER A 317 -63.30 1.47 43.64
N LYS A 318 -62.59 1.45 42.49
CA LYS A 318 -61.69 2.61 42.13
C LYS A 318 -61.69 3.12 40.69
N GLU A 319 -62.18 2.39 39.70
CA GLU A 319 -61.93 2.72 38.27
C GLU A 319 -62.81 3.85 37.69
N LYS A 320 -63.85 4.31 38.40
CA LYS A 320 -64.65 5.46 37.97
C LYS A 320 -64.00 6.81 38.31
N ALA A 321 -63.02 6.84 39.22
CA ALA A 321 -62.48 8.09 39.77
C ALA A 321 -61.15 8.55 39.12
N GLN A 322 -60.40 7.67 38.46
CA GLN A 322 -59.08 8.01 37.91
C GLN A 322 -59.09 8.25 36.39
N ARG A 323 -60.13 7.76 35.68
CA ARG A 323 -60.22 7.83 34.22
C ARG A 323 -60.55 9.23 33.68
N GLU A 324 -61.07 10.12 34.52
CA GLU A 324 -61.27 11.54 34.16
C GLU A 324 -60.04 12.42 34.41
N GLN A 325 -59.12 12.02 35.30
CA GLN A 325 -57.93 12.81 35.61
C GLN A 325 -56.75 12.51 34.66
N ALA A 326 -56.61 11.28 34.17
CA ALA A 326 -55.54 10.92 33.23
C ALA A 326 -55.77 11.44 31.79
N ALA A 327 -57.03 11.61 31.37
CA ALA A 327 -57.36 12.10 30.03
C ALA A 327 -57.01 13.58 29.82
N VAL A 328 -56.91 14.37 30.90
CA VAL A 328 -56.55 15.80 30.84
C VAL A 328 -55.02 16.00 30.81
N GLU A 329 -54.24 15.07 31.37
CA GLU A 329 -52.77 15.12 31.34
C GLU A 329 -52.17 14.57 30.03
N GLU A 330 -52.81 13.60 29.37
CA GLU A 330 -52.34 13.05 28.08
C GLU A 330 -52.46 14.06 26.92
N GLU A 331 -53.43 14.97 26.92
CA GLU A 331 -53.58 15.99 25.86
C GLU A 331 -52.52 17.10 25.95
N ALA A 332 -51.94 17.34 27.13
CA ALA A 332 -50.92 18.37 27.33
C ALA A 332 -49.50 17.92 26.92
N LEU A 333 -49.21 16.60 26.94
CA LEU A 333 -47.85 16.06 26.77
C LEU A 333 -47.43 15.79 25.30
N PHE A 334 -48.37 15.80 24.34
CA PHE A 334 -48.07 15.50 22.92
C PHE A 334 -48.33 16.66 21.95
N SER A 335 -48.64 17.86 22.45
CA SER A 335 -48.95 19.02 21.60
C SER A 335 -47.73 19.59 20.85
N ASP A 336 -46.51 19.28 21.28
CA ASP A 336 -45.29 19.90 20.74
C ASP A 336 -44.47 19.04 19.75
N MET A 337 -44.88 17.81 19.41
CA MET A 337 -44.03 16.94 18.57
C MET A 337 -44.68 16.32 17.33
N ILE A 338 -45.92 16.67 16.95
CA ILE A 338 -46.47 16.22 15.66
C ILE A 338 -47.28 17.34 14.99
N THR A 339 -46.68 18.00 14.00
CA THR A 339 -47.36 18.98 13.15
C THR A 339 -48.49 18.32 12.35
N LYS A 340 -49.65 18.97 12.25
CA LYS A 340 -50.85 18.45 11.56
C LYS A 340 -50.60 18.07 10.09
N ASP A 341 -49.60 18.64 9.45
CA ASP A 341 -49.21 18.33 8.06
C ASP A 341 -48.66 16.91 7.89
N MET A 342 -48.11 16.29 8.94
CA MET A 342 -47.62 14.91 8.89
C MET A 342 -48.72 13.85 9.04
N ARG A 343 -49.95 14.22 9.42
CA ARG A 343 -51.10 13.28 9.51
C ARG A 343 -51.96 13.23 8.25
N GLN A 344 -51.87 14.22 7.35
CA GLN A 344 -52.73 14.31 6.17
C GLN A 344 -51.99 14.25 4.82
N GLY A 345 -50.66 14.13 4.84
CA GLY A 345 -49.87 13.93 3.63
C GLY A 345 -50.06 12.54 3.03
N THR A 346 -50.98 12.39 2.08
CA THR A 346 -50.88 11.31 1.11
C THR A 346 -49.63 11.57 0.26
N PHE A 347 -48.56 10.80 0.50
CA PHE A 347 -47.32 10.90 -0.27
C PHE A 347 -47.62 10.58 -1.74
N LYS A 348 -47.83 11.61 -2.56
CA LYS A 348 -47.78 11.49 -4.03
C LYS A 348 -46.31 11.34 -4.42
N TYR A 349 -45.85 10.10 -4.54
CA TYR A 349 -44.62 9.84 -5.26
C TYR A 349 -44.87 10.11 -6.74
N VAL A 350 -44.15 11.09 -7.31
CA VAL A 350 -43.88 11.09 -8.74
C VAL A 350 -42.59 10.29 -8.90
N THR A 351 -42.73 9.01 -9.24
CA THR A 351 -41.60 8.25 -9.80
C THR A 351 -41.35 8.78 -11.20
N GLU A 352 -40.42 9.72 -11.33
CA GLU A 352 -39.78 9.97 -12.62
C GLU A 352 -38.73 8.87 -12.81
N PRO A 353 -38.90 7.95 -13.79
CA PRO A 353 -37.82 7.05 -14.16
C PRO A 353 -36.73 7.89 -14.84
N SER A 354 -35.67 8.21 -14.11
CA SER A 354 -34.49 8.85 -14.68
C SER A 354 -33.69 7.82 -15.50
N TYR A 355 -34.19 7.47 -16.68
CA TYR A 355 -33.32 6.97 -17.74
C TYR A 355 -33.02 8.15 -18.65
N VAL A 356 -31.76 8.55 -18.67
CA VAL A 356 -31.23 9.41 -19.73
C VAL A 356 -30.87 8.47 -20.87
N PRO A 357 -31.45 8.59 -22.07
CA PRO A 357 -30.90 7.92 -23.23
C PRO A 357 -29.47 8.44 -23.42
N CYS A 358 -28.48 7.58 -23.20
CA CYS A 358 -27.07 7.86 -23.44
C CYS A 358 -26.78 7.92 -24.96
N GLU A 359 -27.57 8.66 -25.73
CA GLU A 359 -27.43 8.76 -27.19
C GLU A 359 -26.35 9.75 -27.64
N ASN A 360 -25.53 10.29 -26.74
CA ASN A 360 -24.40 11.15 -27.11
C ASN A 360 -23.18 10.97 -26.18
N LEU A 361 -22.87 9.73 -25.77
CA LEU A 361 -21.50 9.42 -25.36
C LEU A 361 -20.65 9.44 -26.64
N ILE A 362 -19.75 10.42 -26.76
CA ILE A 362 -18.64 10.34 -27.72
C ILE A 362 -17.94 9.02 -27.41
N VAL A 363 -18.06 8.06 -28.33
CA VAL A 363 -17.44 6.75 -28.19
C VAL A 363 -15.97 6.98 -27.91
N GLY A 364 -15.51 6.54 -26.73
CA GLY A 364 -14.11 6.56 -26.38
C GLY A 364 -13.34 5.83 -27.48
N ARG A 365 -12.40 6.55 -28.10
CA ARG A 365 -11.54 6.05 -29.18
C ARG A 365 -10.87 4.75 -28.74
N LEU A 366 -11.34 3.63 -29.27
CA LEU A 366 -10.58 2.39 -29.29
C LEU A 366 -9.72 2.40 -30.56
N SER A 367 -8.54 3.01 -30.48
CA SER A 367 -7.51 2.80 -31.48
C SER A 367 -6.91 1.42 -31.24
N PHE A 368 -7.46 0.39 -31.87
CA PHE A 368 -6.79 -0.89 -32.01
C PHE A 368 -5.74 -0.73 -33.11
N LEU A 369 -4.54 -0.27 -32.74
CA LEU A 369 -3.36 -0.22 -33.59
C LEU A 369 -3.18 -1.54 -34.36
N GLY A 370 -3.67 -1.60 -35.60
CA GLY A 370 -3.30 -2.59 -36.61
C GLY A 370 -3.94 -3.99 -36.52
N MET A 371 -5.08 -4.20 -35.84
CA MET A 371 -5.66 -5.56 -35.71
C MET A 371 -6.93 -5.83 -36.54
N ASN A 372 -7.43 -4.84 -37.32
CA ASN A 372 -8.50 -5.11 -38.28
C ASN A 372 -8.43 -4.20 -39.54
N PRO A 373 -7.94 -4.71 -40.68
CA PRO A 373 -7.71 -3.91 -41.90
C PRO A 373 -8.99 -3.43 -42.59
N GLU A 374 -10.15 -4.03 -42.32
CA GLU A 374 -11.42 -3.58 -42.91
C GLU A 374 -11.96 -2.31 -42.23
N ILE A 375 -11.72 -2.15 -40.92
CA ILE A 375 -12.18 -0.99 -40.16
C ILE A 375 -11.35 0.25 -40.52
N GLU A 376 -10.03 0.10 -40.73
CA GLU A 376 -9.18 1.21 -41.17
C GLU A 376 -9.56 1.71 -42.57
N ARG A 377 -9.88 0.79 -43.49
CA ARG A 377 -10.32 1.16 -44.84
C ARG A 377 -11.67 1.90 -44.84
N ILE A 378 -12.60 1.52 -43.95
CA ILE A 378 -13.87 2.24 -43.76
C ILE A 378 -13.61 3.63 -43.16
N MET A 379 -12.66 3.74 -42.23
CA MET A 379 -12.27 5.00 -41.59
C MET A 379 -11.61 5.98 -42.56
N GLU A 380 -10.72 5.50 -43.45
CA GLU A 380 -10.14 6.33 -44.51
C GLU A 380 -11.21 6.85 -45.48
N LEU A 381 -12.16 6.00 -45.86
CA LEU A 381 -13.27 6.39 -46.72
C LEU A 381 -14.22 7.40 -46.04
N GLU A 382 -14.47 7.26 -44.74
CA GLU A 382 -15.23 8.26 -43.97
C GLU A 382 -14.47 9.58 -43.81
N GLU A 383 -13.15 9.56 -43.61
CA GLU A 383 -12.34 10.77 -43.57
C GLU A 383 -12.32 11.50 -44.92
N GLU A 384 -12.21 10.76 -46.02
CA GLU A 384 -12.28 11.33 -47.37
C GLU A 384 -13.67 11.91 -47.66
N ALA A 385 -14.74 11.21 -47.24
CA ALA A 385 -16.10 11.72 -47.33
C ALA A 385 -16.27 13.03 -46.53
N ALA A 386 -15.78 13.08 -45.29
CA ALA A 386 -15.83 14.27 -44.44
C ALA A 386 -15.00 15.45 -44.99
N ARG A 387 -13.85 15.18 -45.61
CA ARG A 387 -13.05 16.20 -46.31
C ARG A 387 -13.75 16.73 -47.56
N SER A 388 -14.46 15.88 -48.30
CA SER A 388 -15.25 16.29 -49.46
C SER A 388 -16.45 17.16 -49.06
N THR A 389 -17.13 16.85 -47.95
CA THR A 389 -18.22 17.67 -47.42
C THR A 389 -17.72 19.03 -46.92
N ARG A 390 -16.56 19.07 -46.25
CA ARG A 390 -15.94 20.35 -45.83
C ARG A 390 -15.54 21.24 -47.01
N LYS A 391 -15.07 20.66 -48.13
CA LYS A 391 -14.74 21.41 -49.36
C LYS A 391 -15.97 21.95 -50.09
N ASN A 392 -17.09 21.22 -50.05
CA ASN A 392 -18.34 21.70 -50.65
C ASN A 392 -18.97 22.86 -49.86
N VAL A 393 -18.86 22.86 -48.52
CA VAL A 393 -19.35 23.95 -47.67
C VAL A 393 -18.54 25.24 -47.85
N THR A 394 -17.24 25.17 -48.18
CA THR A 394 -16.43 26.36 -48.45
C THR A 394 -16.72 27.03 -49.80
N ASN A 395 -17.35 26.33 -50.76
CA ASN A 395 -17.66 26.89 -52.08
C ASN A 395 -19.04 27.56 -52.17
N GLU A 396 -19.91 27.42 -51.16
CA GLU A 396 -21.29 27.94 -51.20
C GLU A 396 -21.54 29.22 -50.35
N MET A 397 -20.51 29.88 -49.84
CA MET A 397 -20.69 31.13 -49.09
C MET A 397 -19.74 32.25 -49.55
N GLU A 398 -20.00 32.81 -50.73
CA GLU A 398 -19.72 34.21 -51.05
C GLU A 398 -20.85 34.79 -51.91
N ILE A 399 -21.99 35.10 -51.30
CA ILE A 399 -22.95 36.08 -51.86
C ILE A 399 -22.65 37.40 -51.13
N THR A 400 -22.26 38.42 -51.88
CA THR A 400 -21.88 39.72 -51.31
C THR A 400 -23.09 40.50 -50.81
N ASP A 401 -22.93 41.24 -49.70
CA ASP A 401 -24.00 41.98 -48.99
C ASP A 401 -24.85 42.92 -49.88
N VAL A 402 -24.31 43.33 -51.04
CA VAL A 402 -24.98 44.18 -52.02
C VAL A 402 -26.10 43.43 -52.78
N GLU A 403 -25.98 42.12 -52.98
CA GLU A 403 -27.01 41.29 -53.64
C GLU A 403 -28.16 40.92 -52.68
N MET A 404 -27.89 40.84 -51.38
CA MET A 404 -28.93 40.61 -50.35
C MET A 404 -29.85 41.83 -50.16
N ALA A 405 -29.32 43.05 -50.33
CA ALA A 405 -30.13 44.28 -50.22
C ALA A 405 -31.18 44.42 -51.34
N ASN A 406 -30.85 43.99 -52.57
CA ASN A 406 -31.75 44.09 -53.72
C ASN A 406 -32.93 43.11 -53.67
N THR A 407 -32.75 41.95 -53.05
CA THR A 407 -33.82 40.94 -52.88
C THR A 407 -34.80 41.31 -51.76
N LEU A 408 -34.33 41.98 -50.71
CA LEU A 408 -35.19 42.52 -49.64
C LEU A 408 -36.06 43.71 -50.12
N GLY A 409 -35.52 44.59 -50.97
CA GLY A 409 -36.27 45.72 -51.55
C GLY A 409 -37.47 45.29 -52.42
N ALA A 410 -37.31 44.23 -53.21
CA ALA A 410 -38.38 43.68 -54.05
C ALA A 410 -39.53 43.03 -53.23
N THR A 411 -39.22 42.55 -52.03
CA THR A 411 -40.19 41.85 -51.16
C THR A 411 -41.05 42.83 -50.36
N ILE A 412 -40.50 44.00 -50.00
CA ILE A 412 -41.24 45.07 -49.31
C ILE A 412 -42.18 45.80 -50.27
N SER A 413 -41.80 46.02 -51.53
CA SER A 413 -42.65 46.66 -52.54
C SER A 413 -43.92 45.85 -52.87
N ARG A 414 -43.85 44.50 -52.84
CA ARG A 414 -45.02 43.62 -53.00
C ARG A 414 -46.00 43.62 -51.83
N LYS A 415 -45.56 44.01 -50.62
CA LYS A 415 -46.44 44.09 -49.43
C LYS A 415 -47.17 45.42 -49.29
N PHE A 416 -46.80 46.45 -50.05
CA PHE A 416 -47.49 47.75 -50.07
C PHE A 416 -48.50 47.91 -51.23
N SER A 417 -48.52 47.01 -52.22
CA SER A 417 -49.49 47.02 -53.33
C SER A 417 -50.78 46.25 -53.04
N THR A 418 -50.91 45.62 -51.87
CA THR A 418 -52.09 44.84 -51.47
C THR A 418 -52.61 45.28 -50.10
N LYS A 419 -53.19 46.49 -50.03
CA LYS A 419 -54.13 46.87 -48.96
C LYS A 419 -55.45 47.35 -49.58
N PRO A 420 -56.59 46.77 -49.19
CA PRO A 420 -57.91 47.31 -49.52
C PRO A 420 -58.18 48.55 -48.64
N GLU A 421 -58.72 49.62 -49.24
CA GLU A 421 -59.20 50.81 -48.53
C GLU A 421 -60.23 50.41 -47.46
N ARG A 422 -59.99 50.87 -46.23
CA ARG A 422 -60.83 50.57 -45.06
C ARG A 422 -61.58 51.83 -44.64
N ARG A 423 -62.87 51.83 -44.97
CA ARG A 423 -64.02 52.06 -44.06
C ARG A 423 -64.10 53.41 -43.31
N THR A 424 -65.15 54.18 -43.59
CA THR A 424 -65.69 55.20 -42.67
C THR A 424 -67.20 55.02 -42.53
N LEU A 425 -67.67 54.69 -41.33
CA LEU A 425 -69.07 54.89 -40.92
C LEU A 425 -69.18 56.29 -40.28
N PRO A 426 -70.27 57.03 -40.52
CA PRO A 426 -70.40 58.42 -40.08
C PRO A 426 -71.04 58.51 -38.69
N ASN A 427 -70.73 59.57 -37.95
CA ASN A 427 -71.57 60.03 -36.85
C ASN A 427 -71.74 61.55 -36.91
N GLY A 428 -72.98 61.99 -37.06
CA GLY A 428 -73.55 63.15 -36.36
C GLY A 428 -73.48 64.53 -37.02
N GLU A 429 -74.67 64.99 -37.44
CA GLU A 429 -75.18 66.37 -37.42
C GLU A 429 -74.81 67.35 -38.56
N SER A 430 -75.76 67.54 -39.49
CA SER A 430 -76.49 68.81 -39.67
C SER A 430 -77.50 68.72 -40.83
N GLU A 431 -78.80 68.69 -40.50
CA GLU A 431 -79.90 69.15 -41.38
C GLU A 431 -79.69 70.66 -41.73
N PRO A 432 -80.26 71.26 -42.80
CA PRO A 432 -81.67 71.08 -43.20
C PRO A 432 -82.03 71.22 -44.70
N LYS A 433 -83.29 70.81 -44.98
CA LYS A 433 -84.19 71.12 -46.11
C LYS A 433 -83.90 70.55 -47.50
#